data_AF-A0A5M6IDX3-F1
#
_entry.id   AF-A0A5M6IDX3-F1
#
_cell.length_a   1.000
_cell.length_b   1.000
_cell.length_c   1.000
_cell.angle_alpha   90.00
_cell.angle_beta   90.00
_cell.angle_gamma   90.00
#
_symmetry.space_group_name_H-M   'P 1'
#
loop_
_entity.id
_entity.type
_entity.pdbx_description
1 polymer ?
#
loop_
_entity_poly.entity_id
_entity_poly.type
_entity_poly.pdbx_seq_one_letter_code
_entity_poly.pdbx_strand_id
1 'polypeptide(L)'
;MDDDDDLLAEFQREFADRLDQDGAAIAMLRHSLGGAPDPAAPAWVALASIAHRLTGRGQTLGHETISTVARRVETLANGTAPEGLADAATLDPAVQTLLNAMAAVSAEIRGA
;
A
#
# COMPACT_ATOMS: atom_id res chain seq x y z
N MET A 1 19.75 -15.73 -23.86
CA MET A 1 19.76 -15.55 -22.39
C MET A 1 18.79 -14.41 -22.18
N ASP A 2 17.52 -14.67 -22.49
CA ASP A 2 16.50 -13.65 -22.75
C ASP A 2 15.18 -14.00 -22.04
N ASP A 3 14.89 -15.30 -21.84
CA ASP A 3 13.64 -15.75 -21.20
C ASP A 3 13.49 -15.28 -19.74
N ASP A 4 14.58 -15.21 -18.97
CA ASP A 4 14.54 -14.80 -17.55
C ASP A 4 14.28 -13.29 -17.39
N ASP A 5 14.82 -12.47 -18.29
CA ASP A 5 14.62 -11.01 -18.29
C ASP A 5 13.21 -10.64 -18.75
N ASP A 6 12.67 -11.37 -19.74
CA ASP A 6 11.29 -11.23 -20.20
C ASP A 6 10.28 -11.60 -19.10
N LEU A 7 10.54 -12.70 -18.37
CA LEU A 7 9.73 -13.11 -17.22
C LEU A 7 9.79 -12.08 -16.09
N LEU A 8 10.97 -11.54 -15.78
CA LEU A 8 11.11 -10.50 -14.76
C LEU A 8 10.35 -9.22 -15.14
N ALA A 9 10.43 -8.81 -16.41
CA ALA A 9 9.70 -7.66 -16.92
C ALA A 9 8.18 -7.87 -16.89
N GLU A 10 7.69 -9.09 -17.11
CA GLU A 10 6.28 -9.44 -16.94
C GLU A 10 5.85 -9.33 -15.48
N PHE A 11 6.62 -9.90 -14.54
CA PHE A 11 6.33 -9.79 -13.10
C PHE A 11 6.31 -8.34 -12.60
N GLN A 12 7.22 -7.50 -13.09
CA GLN A 12 7.22 -6.08 -12.75
C GLN A 12 5.98 -5.37 -13.30
N ARG A 13 5.58 -5.63 -14.55
CA ARG A 13 4.35 -5.07 -15.13
C ARG A 13 3.09 -5.49 -14.37
N GLU A 14 2.97 -6.78 -14.03
CA GLU A 14 1.86 -7.27 -13.18
C GLU A 14 1.86 -6.58 -11.80
N PHE A 15 3.04 -6.32 -11.25
CA PHE A 15 3.15 -5.61 -9.98
C PHE A 15 2.67 -4.16 -10.11
N ALA A 16 3.07 -3.43 -11.15
CA ALA A 16 2.59 -2.07 -11.41
C ALA A 16 1.05 -2.02 -11.57
N ASP A 17 0.45 -2.95 -12.31
CA ASP A 17 -1.01 -3.04 -12.44
C ASP A 17 -1.69 -3.28 -11.08
N ARG A 18 -1.09 -4.12 -10.22
CA ARG A 18 -1.58 -4.35 -8.85
C ARG A 18 -1.40 -3.12 -7.96
N LEU A 19 -0.31 -2.37 -8.11
CA LEU A 19 -0.12 -1.11 -7.38
C LEU A 19 -1.22 -0.11 -7.71
N ASP A 20 -1.61 0.01 -8.98
CA ASP A 20 -2.68 0.92 -9.38
C ASP A 20 -4.04 0.49 -8.80
N GLN A 21 -4.33 -0.81 -8.81
CA GLN A 21 -5.55 -1.38 -8.24
C GLN A 21 -5.62 -1.23 -6.71
N ASP A 22 -4.56 -1.64 -5.99
CA ASP A 22 -4.48 -1.52 -4.54
C ASP A 22 -4.48 -0.03 -4.13
N GLY A 23 -3.88 0.86 -4.95
CA GLY A 23 -3.86 2.31 -4.73
C GLY A 23 -5.25 2.93 -4.82
N ALA A 24 -6.03 2.56 -5.84
CA ALA A 24 -7.43 2.98 -5.96
C ALA A 24 -8.27 2.50 -4.76
N ALA A 25 -8.09 1.24 -4.33
CA ALA A 25 -8.78 0.70 -3.17
C ALA A 25 -8.41 1.43 -1.87
N ILE A 26 -7.12 1.71 -1.65
CA ILE A 26 -6.63 2.49 -0.50
C ILE A 26 -7.22 3.90 -0.51
N ALA A 27 -7.29 4.56 -1.67
CA ALA A 27 -7.87 5.91 -1.78
C ALA A 27 -9.36 5.93 -1.41
N MET A 28 -10.13 4.92 -1.84
CA MET A 28 -11.53 4.76 -1.45
C MET A 28 -11.68 4.52 0.06
N LEU A 29 -10.85 3.64 0.64
CA LEU A 29 -10.86 3.36 2.08
C LEU A 29 -10.49 4.60 2.89
N ARG A 30 -9.46 5.34 2.47
CA ARG A 30 -9.04 6.59 3.09
C ARG A 30 -10.18 7.61 3.14
N HIS A 31 -10.92 7.77 2.04
CA HIS A 31 -12.09 8.65 2.01
C HIS A 31 -13.19 8.17 2.97
N SER A 32 -13.47 6.87 3.00
CA SER A 32 -14.43 6.27 3.95
C SER A 32 -14.00 6.43 5.41
N LEU A 33 -12.70 6.39 5.71
CA LEU A 33 -12.14 6.51 7.04
C LEU A 33 -12.14 7.97 7.52
N GLY A 34 -11.88 8.94 6.63
CA GLY A 34 -11.86 10.36 6.96
C GLY A 34 -13.23 11.04 7.03
N GLY A 35 -14.28 10.44 6.44
CA GLY A 35 -15.62 11.02 6.35
C GLY A 35 -16.59 10.65 7.48
N ALA A 36 -16.23 9.68 8.33
CA ALA A 36 -17.11 9.15 9.37
C ALA A 36 -16.56 9.44 10.78
N PRO A 37 -17.38 9.88 11.75
CA PRO A 37 -16.96 10.08 13.14
C PRO A 37 -16.57 8.77 13.86
N ASP A 38 -16.99 7.61 13.33
CA ASP A 38 -16.54 6.28 13.73
C ASP A 38 -16.49 5.39 12.47
N PRO A 39 -15.32 5.19 11.86
CA PRO A 39 -15.24 4.41 10.64
C PRO A 39 -15.52 2.94 10.89
N ALA A 40 -16.28 2.31 10.00
CA ALA A 40 -16.67 0.92 10.17
C ALA A 40 -15.42 0.02 10.27
N ALA A 41 -15.40 -0.88 11.27
CA ALA A 41 -14.32 -1.86 11.47
C ALA A 41 -13.90 -2.63 10.18
N PRO A 42 -14.82 -2.97 9.24
CA PRO A 42 -14.43 -3.56 7.96
C PRO A 42 -13.47 -2.70 7.11
N ALA A 43 -13.57 -1.37 7.17
CA ALA A 43 -12.70 -0.47 6.39
C ALA A 43 -11.25 -0.49 6.95
N TRP A 44 -11.11 -0.49 8.26
CA TRP A 44 -9.82 -0.66 8.94
C TRP A 44 -9.15 -1.99 8.60
N VAL A 45 -9.92 -3.09 8.68
CA VAL A 45 -9.44 -4.45 8.34
C VAL A 45 -9.02 -4.55 6.86
N ALA A 46 -9.81 -3.96 5.96
CA ALA A 46 -9.51 -3.95 4.53
C ALA A 46 -8.19 -3.21 4.25
N LEU A 47 -7.99 -2.05 4.88
CA LEU A 47 -6.76 -1.27 4.72
C LEU A 47 -5.54 -2.03 5.25
N ALA A 48 -5.64 -2.59 6.46
CA ALA A 48 -4.57 -3.40 7.05
C ALA A 48 -4.22 -4.60 6.15
N SER A 49 -5.22 -5.25 5.56
CA SER A 49 -5.03 -6.39 4.66
C SER A 49 -4.33 -6.02 3.36
N ILE A 50 -4.65 -4.87 2.76
CA ILE A 50 -3.95 -4.37 1.57
C ILE A 50 -2.49 -4.03 1.92
N ALA A 51 -2.30 -3.29 3.01
CA ALA A 51 -0.98 -2.90 3.50
C ALA A 51 -0.09 -4.13 3.77
N HIS A 52 -0.62 -5.17 4.40
CA HIS A 52 0.10 -6.42 4.63
C HIS A 52 0.60 -7.08 3.32
N ARG A 53 -0.24 -7.13 2.29
CA ARG A 53 0.16 -7.68 0.98
C ARG A 53 1.25 -6.84 0.32
N LEU A 54 1.15 -5.51 0.42
CA LEU A 54 2.16 -4.59 -0.12
C LEU A 54 3.50 -4.72 0.62
N THR A 55 3.48 -4.98 1.93
CA THR A 55 4.69 -5.30 2.71
C THR A 55 5.43 -6.49 2.12
N GLY A 56 4.73 -7.62 1.91
CA GLY A 56 5.36 -8.82 1.35
C GLY A 56 5.85 -8.64 -0.09
N ARG A 57 5.00 -8.09 -0.96
CA ARG A 57 5.33 -7.91 -2.39
C ARG A 57 6.46 -6.90 -2.62
N GLY A 58 6.47 -5.80 -1.86
CA GLY A 58 7.54 -4.81 -1.93
C GLY A 58 8.90 -5.43 -1.59
N GLN A 59 8.97 -6.33 -0.60
CA GLN A 59 10.21 -7.06 -0.28
C GLN A 59 10.62 -8.02 -1.40
N THR A 60 9.68 -8.78 -1.96
CA THR A 60 9.96 -9.75 -3.03
C THR A 60 10.52 -9.11 -4.29
N LEU A 61 10.05 -7.90 -4.63
CA LEU A 61 10.42 -7.20 -5.88
C LEU A 61 11.45 -6.08 -5.68
N GLY A 62 12.03 -5.95 -4.48
CA GLY A 62 13.09 -4.96 -4.21
C GLY A 62 12.60 -3.53 -3.96
N HIS A 63 11.30 -3.30 -3.78
CA HIS A 63 10.72 -1.99 -3.48
C HIS A 63 10.61 -1.76 -1.96
N GLU A 64 11.75 -1.55 -1.31
CA GLU A 64 11.86 -1.39 0.15
C GLU A 64 11.03 -0.22 0.70
N THR A 65 10.92 0.87 -0.06
CA THR A 65 10.09 2.03 0.31
C THR A 65 8.62 1.64 0.43
N ILE A 66 8.08 0.88 -0.54
CA ILE A 66 6.70 0.39 -0.47
C ILE A 66 6.53 -0.51 0.75
N SER A 67 7.45 -1.46 0.95
CA SER A 67 7.39 -2.39 2.08
C SER A 67 7.38 -1.67 3.43
N THR A 68 8.27 -0.69 3.60
CA THR A 68 8.43 0.06 4.85
C THR A 68 7.20 0.90 5.17
N VAL A 69 6.70 1.64 4.17
CA VAL A 69 5.53 2.51 4.37
C VAL A 69 4.25 1.67 4.54
N ALA A 70 4.10 0.59 3.79
CA ALA A 70 2.98 -0.33 3.93
C ALA A 70 2.94 -0.96 5.32
N ARG A 71 4.08 -1.41 5.86
CA ARG A 71 4.16 -1.92 7.23
C ARG A 71 3.73 -0.88 8.26
N ARG A 72 4.10 0.39 8.06
CA ARG A 72 3.65 1.48 8.93
C ARG A 72 2.12 1.65 8.89
N VAL A 73 1.53 1.62 7.70
CA VAL A 73 0.07 1.69 7.53
C VAL A 73 -0.61 0.48 8.20
N GLU A 74 -0.07 -0.72 8.04
CA GLU A 74 -0.57 -1.95 8.66
C GLU A 74 -0.55 -1.86 10.20
N THR A 75 0.55 -1.42 10.80
CA THR A 75 0.67 -1.23 12.25
C THR A 75 -0.34 -0.21 12.78
N LEU A 76 -0.51 0.91 12.08
CA LEU A 76 -1.47 1.95 12.47
C LEU A 76 -2.91 1.47 12.33
N ALA A 77 -3.25 0.83 11.21
CA ALA A 77 -4.59 0.32 10.95
C ALA A 77 -5.01 -0.81 11.91
N ASN A 78 -4.04 -1.60 12.40
CA ASN A 78 -4.28 -2.64 13.41
C ASN A 78 -4.28 -2.08 14.86
N GLY A 79 -4.01 -0.79 15.07
CA GLY A 79 -3.92 -0.18 16.40
C GLY A 79 -2.76 -0.68 17.25
N THR A 80 -1.74 -1.29 16.65
CA THR A 80 -0.56 -1.86 17.37
C THR A 80 0.59 -0.86 17.52
N ALA A 81 0.37 0.41 17.13
CA ALA A 81 1.34 1.48 17.29
C ALA A 81 1.56 1.83 18.79
N PRO A 82 2.76 2.31 19.19
CA PRO A 82 3.07 2.68 20.58
C PRO A 82 2.11 3.73 21.17
N GLU A 83 1.43 4.49 20.31
CA GLU A 83 0.48 5.54 20.67
C GLU A 83 -0.97 5.03 20.77
N GLY A 84 -1.25 3.78 20.39
CA GLY A 84 -2.57 3.15 20.56
C GLY A 84 -3.72 3.75 19.72
N LEU A 85 -3.44 4.61 18.73
CA LEU A 85 -4.47 5.33 17.98
C LEU A 85 -4.84 4.62 16.68
N ALA A 86 -6.01 3.99 16.66
CA ALA A 86 -6.75 3.69 15.44
C ALA A 86 -7.70 4.87 15.14
N ASP A 87 -7.15 6.03 14.80
CA ASP A 87 -7.94 7.15 14.28
C ASP A 87 -7.47 7.56 12.88
N ALA A 88 -8.40 8.05 12.06
CA ALA A 88 -8.14 8.36 10.67
C ALA A 88 -7.12 9.49 10.50
N ALA A 89 -7.04 10.41 11.47
CA ALA A 89 -6.13 11.56 11.42
C ALA A 89 -4.66 11.13 11.54
N THR A 90 -4.37 10.16 12.41
CA THR A 90 -3.02 9.62 12.63
C THR A 90 -2.58 8.72 11.46
N LEU A 91 -3.54 8.05 10.83
CA LEU A 91 -3.32 7.16 9.70
C LEU A 91 -3.06 7.92 8.38
N ASP A 92 -3.73 9.06 8.18
CA ASP A 92 -3.77 9.79 6.89
C ASP A 92 -2.40 10.09 6.29
N PRO A 93 -1.40 10.60 7.03
CA PRO A 93 -0.08 10.90 6.47
C PRO A 93 0.66 9.66 5.97
N ALA A 94 0.52 8.53 6.69
CA ALA A 94 1.14 7.27 6.30
C ALA A 94 0.49 6.70 5.03
N VAL A 95 -0.84 6.79 4.94
CA VAL A 95 -1.59 6.37 3.74
C VAL A 95 -1.26 7.25 2.54
N GLN A 96 -1.16 8.57 2.71
CA GLN A 96 -0.74 9.48 1.63
C GLN A 96 0.68 9.16 1.14
N THR A 97 1.60 8.88 2.07
CA THR A 97 2.97 8.49 1.72
C THR A 97 2.98 7.17 0.94
N LEU A 98 2.14 6.21 1.34
CA LEU A 98 2.02 4.92 0.65
C LEU A 98 1.52 5.12 -0.78
N LEU A 99 0.45 5.88 -0.98
CA LEU A 99 -0.10 6.19 -2.30
C LEU A 99 0.94 6.85 -3.22
N ASN A 100 1.73 7.79 -2.70
CA ASN A 100 2.80 8.44 -3.46
C ASN A 100 3.90 7.45 -3.86
N ALA A 101 4.32 6.56 -2.95
CA ALA A 101 5.33 5.55 -3.24
C ALA A 101 4.85 4.54 -4.29
N MET A 102 3.58 4.12 -4.21
CA MET A 102 2.97 3.21 -5.19
C MET A 102 2.91 3.85 -6.58
N ALA A 103 2.50 5.12 -6.67
CA ALA A 103 2.46 5.85 -7.93
C ALA A 103 3.86 6.04 -8.53
N ALA A 104 4.87 6.34 -7.71
CA ALA A 104 6.24 6.49 -8.16
C ALA A 104 6.81 5.18 -8.75
N VAL A 105 6.61 4.06 -8.06
CA VAL A 105 7.09 2.74 -8.53
C VAL A 105 6.32 2.27 -9.76
N SER A 106 5.00 2.48 -9.81
CA SER A 106 4.19 2.17 -11.01
C SER A 106 4.70 2.96 -12.22
N ALA A 107 5.01 4.25 -12.05
CA ALA A 107 5.57 5.08 -13.12
C ALA A 107 6.99 4.66 -13.54
N GLU A 108 7.84 4.27 -12.57
CA GLU A 108 9.20 3.77 -12.84
C GLU A 108 9.16 2.50 -13.70
N ILE A 109 8.37 1.51 -13.30
CA ILE A 109 8.24 0.23 -14.02
C ILE A 109 7.69 0.44 -15.44
N ARG A 110 6.73 1.36 -15.62
CA ARG A 110 6.11 1.62 -16.93
C ARG A 110 6.96 2.51 -17.85
N GLY A 111 7.95 3.21 -17.29
CA GLY A 111 8.90 4.03 -18.05
C GLY A 111 10.20 3.31 -18.40
N ALA A 112 10.41 2.10 -17.89
CA ALA A 112 11.58 1.25 -18.11
C ALA A 112 11.48 0.44 -19.41
#